data_AF-A0A2U2HLE0-F1
#
_entry.id   AF-A0A2U2HLE0-F1
#
_cell.length_a   1.000
_cell.length_b   1.000
_cell.length_c   1.000
_cell.angle_alpha   90.00
_cell.angle_beta   90.00
_cell.angle_gamma   90.00
#
_symmetry.space_group_name_H-M   'P 1'
#
loop_
_entity.id
_entity.type
_entity.pdbx_description
1 polymer ?
#
loop_
_entity_poly.entity_id
_entity_poly.type
_entity_poly.pdbx_seq_one_letter_code
_entity_poly.pdbx_strand_id
1 'polypeptide(L)'
;TSLAATNTASGGLFIEEASALILSGAGTYAVDLGGSNGDIGVVTTDGTLTVLGTVRSTGDSGNMLLRSNESVEATVADLDVRADLISSNGNISLASTDNILVDDLAPAAPTLSTLKLGKTIDLLAADNISMEGLARLLTNNGNIRLESTAGSSTIGIVNAGTGMAGGSISIIAGTAIVDAQLDDAAVATVNLLSYGLRLSAGAGIGADGSVIETQVSTLAASLATGSAFLREADGLSVGTVGPLAVNRVDAAGAFATVSDAAMSGISTTGAFGVTLSSGGNVSVDQALTAGSSGNLRLDVTGTLALNATLGNGSGSISVLAGGTISLSSLGRLVTSGGTIDVASSGGAIDMQDGALAQTDGANIRFQAASGITLALLDARSAA
;
A
#
# COMPACT_ATOMS: atom_id res chain seq x y z
N THR A 1 -28.84 -17.42 -4.73
CA THR A 1 -29.85 -17.15 -3.67
C THR A 1 -29.76 -15.70 -3.21
N SER A 2 -30.79 -15.13 -2.58
CA SER A 2 -30.72 -13.79 -1.96
C SER A 2 -31.02 -13.89 -0.46
N LEU A 3 -30.23 -13.18 0.36
CA LEU A 3 -30.33 -13.16 1.82
C LEU A 3 -30.43 -11.71 2.33
N ALA A 4 -31.35 -11.52 3.27
CA ALA A 4 -31.37 -10.38 4.18
C ALA A 4 -31.53 -10.88 5.62
N ALA A 5 -30.85 -10.24 6.58
CA ALA A 5 -30.91 -10.63 7.98
C ALA A 5 -30.88 -9.41 8.92
N THR A 6 -31.61 -9.50 10.02
CA THR A 6 -31.56 -8.50 11.09
C THR A 6 -31.61 -9.20 12.44
N ASN A 7 -30.66 -8.89 13.32
CA ASN A 7 -30.69 -9.34 14.71
C ASN A 7 -30.30 -8.18 15.63
N THR A 8 -31.25 -7.66 16.39
CA THR A 8 -31.00 -6.60 17.37
C THR A 8 -30.81 -7.12 18.80
N ALA A 9 -30.97 -8.44 19.00
CA ALA A 9 -30.67 -9.14 20.24
C ALA A 9 -29.22 -9.68 20.20
N SER A 10 -28.84 -10.50 21.18
CA SER A 10 -27.53 -11.16 21.16
C SER A 10 -27.50 -12.31 20.14
N GLY A 11 -26.42 -12.41 19.36
CA GLY A 11 -26.12 -13.57 18.52
C GLY A 11 -25.67 -13.15 17.12
N GLY A 12 -24.59 -13.76 16.62
CA GLY A 12 -24.07 -13.51 15.29
C GLY A 12 -24.91 -14.14 14.16
N LEU A 13 -24.51 -13.87 12.92
CA LEU A 13 -25.03 -14.51 11.70
C LEU A 13 -23.95 -15.40 11.10
N PHE A 14 -24.20 -16.70 10.98
CA PHE A 14 -23.25 -17.65 10.41
C PHE A 14 -23.94 -18.47 9.32
N ILE A 15 -23.52 -18.28 8.06
CA ILE A 15 -24.13 -18.84 6.87
C ILE A 15 -23.06 -19.54 6.04
N GLU A 16 -23.37 -20.74 5.61
CA GLU A 16 -22.64 -21.49 4.60
C GLU A 16 -23.63 -21.86 3.48
N GLU A 17 -23.46 -21.25 2.31
CA GLU A 17 -24.29 -21.48 1.13
C GLU A 17 -23.53 -22.36 0.13
N ALA A 18 -24.20 -23.38 -0.42
CA ALA A 18 -23.58 -24.33 -1.33
C ALA A 18 -23.30 -23.78 -2.74
N SER A 19 -23.77 -22.58 -3.05
CA SER A 19 -23.74 -21.95 -4.38
C SER A 19 -23.69 -20.43 -4.25
N ALA A 20 -23.81 -19.71 -5.37
CA ALA A 20 -23.77 -18.25 -5.37
C ALA A 20 -24.84 -17.61 -4.44
N LEU A 21 -24.40 -16.62 -3.67
CA LEU A 21 -25.23 -15.91 -2.69
C LEU A 21 -25.18 -14.40 -2.92
N ILE A 22 -26.34 -13.75 -2.84
CA ILE A 22 -26.48 -12.31 -2.90
C ILE A 22 -26.96 -11.81 -1.54
N LEU A 23 -26.19 -10.94 -0.89
CA LEU A 23 -26.65 -10.17 0.27
C LEU A 23 -27.38 -8.92 -0.23
N SER A 24 -28.70 -8.91 -0.11
CA SER A 24 -29.54 -7.80 -0.56
C SER A 24 -30.80 -7.70 0.29
N GLY A 25 -31.15 -6.50 0.74
CA GLY A 25 -32.37 -6.24 1.52
C GLY A 25 -33.33 -5.31 0.79
N ALA A 26 -34.62 -5.36 1.15
CA ALA A 26 -35.61 -4.38 0.70
C ALA A 26 -35.57 -3.06 1.51
N GLY A 27 -34.77 -3.03 2.59
CA GLY A 27 -34.57 -1.87 3.46
C GLY A 27 -33.15 -1.29 3.35
N THR A 28 -32.75 -0.46 4.32
CA THR A 28 -31.45 0.22 4.33
C THR A 28 -30.24 -0.72 4.39
N TYR A 29 -30.40 -1.91 4.99
CA TYR A 29 -29.33 -2.87 5.19
C TYR A 29 -29.71 -4.23 4.59
N ALA A 30 -28.75 -4.91 3.97
CA ALA A 30 -28.87 -6.34 3.67
C ALA A 30 -28.72 -7.17 4.93
N VAL A 31 -27.74 -6.83 5.78
CA VAL A 31 -27.52 -7.47 7.08
C VAL A 31 -27.33 -6.39 8.13
N ASP A 32 -28.07 -6.47 9.25
CA ASP A 32 -27.96 -5.53 10.36
C ASP A 32 -27.97 -6.26 11.70
N LEU A 33 -26.79 -6.37 12.34
CA LEU A 33 -26.63 -7.05 13.62
C LEU A 33 -26.28 -6.08 14.75
N GLY A 34 -26.78 -6.35 15.95
CA GLY A 34 -26.55 -5.58 17.17
C GLY A 34 -26.45 -6.46 18.43
N GLY A 35 -26.70 -5.87 19.60
CA GLY A 35 -26.66 -6.59 20.89
C GLY A 35 -25.24 -6.92 21.39
N SER A 36 -25.11 -7.90 22.29
CA SER A 36 -23.80 -8.25 22.87
C SER A 36 -22.87 -9.04 21.94
N ASN A 37 -23.40 -9.60 20.84
CA ASN A 37 -22.61 -10.25 19.80
C ASN A 37 -23.27 -9.96 18.45
N GLY A 38 -22.57 -9.25 17.57
CA GLY A 38 -22.96 -8.99 16.19
C GLY A 38 -21.94 -9.52 15.17
N ASP A 39 -21.24 -10.62 15.49
CA ASP A 39 -20.29 -11.23 14.56
C ASP A 39 -21.01 -11.80 13.32
N ILE A 40 -20.37 -11.74 12.16
CA ILE A 40 -20.91 -12.14 10.86
C ILE A 40 -19.90 -13.09 10.21
N GLY A 41 -20.34 -14.28 9.81
CA GLY A 41 -19.59 -15.19 8.97
C GLY A 41 -20.48 -15.64 7.82
N VAL A 42 -20.19 -15.22 6.60
CA VAL A 42 -20.91 -15.64 5.39
C VAL A 42 -19.93 -16.28 4.44
N VAL A 43 -20.22 -17.52 4.06
CA VAL A 43 -19.35 -18.32 3.21
C VAL A 43 -20.17 -18.92 2.07
N THR A 44 -19.72 -18.80 0.82
CA THR A 44 -20.13 -19.71 -0.25
C THR A 44 -19.08 -20.83 -0.38
N THR A 45 -19.52 -22.08 -0.52
CA THR A 45 -18.61 -23.20 -0.81
C THR A 45 -18.35 -23.35 -2.31
N ASP A 46 -19.22 -22.76 -3.12
CA ASP A 46 -19.12 -22.71 -4.58
C ASP A 46 -19.81 -21.42 -5.06
N GLY A 47 -19.30 -20.79 -6.10
CA GLY A 47 -19.94 -19.62 -6.71
C GLY A 47 -19.69 -18.28 -6.01
N THR A 48 -20.02 -17.20 -6.73
CA THR A 48 -19.83 -15.82 -6.31
C THR A 48 -20.63 -15.45 -5.05
N LEU A 49 -20.01 -14.69 -4.15
CA LEU A 49 -20.71 -13.96 -3.08
C LEU A 49 -20.82 -12.48 -3.47
N THR A 50 -22.03 -11.96 -3.63
CA THR A 50 -22.28 -10.56 -4.01
C THR A 50 -22.97 -9.79 -2.88
N VAL A 51 -22.43 -8.65 -2.48
CA VAL A 51 -23.03 -7.73 -1.51
C VAL A 51 -23.63 -6.54 -2.25
N LEU A 52 -24.96 -6.49 -2.37
CA LEU A 52 -25.69 -5.41 -3.04
C LEU A 52 -26.31 -4.39 -2.07
N GLY A 53 -26.40 -4.73 -0.78
CA GLY A 53 -26.88 -3.81 0.25
C GLY A 53 -25.94 -3.78 1.43
N THR A 54 -25.91 -2.65 2.16
CA THR A 54 -25.00 -2.44 3.28
C THR A 54 -25.09 -3.56 4.31
N VAL A 55 -23.94 -4.04 4.77
CA VAL A 55 -23.79 -5.01 5.87
C VAL A 55 -23.24 -4.27 7.08
N ARG A 56 -23.97 -4.30 8.20
CA ARG A 56 -23.63 -3.56 9.40
C ARG A 56 -23.62 -4.45 10.64
N SER A 57 -22.61 -4.26 11.48
CA SER A 57 -22.55 -4.77 12.84
C SER A 57 -22.33 -3.64 13.85
N THR A 58 -23.24 -3.56 14.81
CA THR A 58 -23.24 -2.59 15.91
C THR A 58 -23.08 -3.26 17.28
N GLY A 59 -22.93 -4.59 17.33
CA GLY A 59 -22.83 -5.32 18.58
C GLY A 59 -21.53 -5.06 19.35
N ASP A 60 -21.47 -5.50 20.61
CA ASP A 60 -20.26 -5.35 21.46
C ASP A 60 -19.06 -6.13 20.89
N SER A 61 -19.31 -7.29 20.27
CA SER A 61 -18.46 -7.89 19.22
C SER A 61 -19.08 -7.65 17.84
N GLY A 62 -18.27 -7.69 16.79
CA GLY A 62 -18.72 -7.42 15.43
C GLY A 62 -17.71 -7.81 14.35
N ASN A 63 -16.95 -8.88 14.57
CA ASN A 63 -16.04 -9.41 13.57
C ASN A 63 -16.85 -9.86 12.36
N MET A 64 -16.37 -9.56 11.16
CA MET A 64 -17.05 -9.89 9.90
C MET A 64 -16.10 -10.69 9.02
N LEU A 65 -16.53 -11.88 8.59
CA LEU A 65 -15.95 -12.63 7.48
C LEU A 65 -16.99 -12.71 6.36
N LEU A 66 -16.61 -12.29 5.16
CA LEU A 66 -17.28 -12.66 3.92
C LEU A 66 -16.30 -13.46 3.07
N ARG A 67 -16.69 -14.65 2.64
CA ARG A 67 -15.82 -15.53 1.86
C ARG A 67 -16.54 -16.20 0.70
N SER A 68 -15.92 -16.18 -0.47
CA SER A 68 -16.27 -17.04 -1.60
C SER A 68 -15.23 -18.14 -1.76
N ASN A 69 -15.69 -19.34 -2.12
CA ASN A 69 -14.83 -20.46 -2.48
C ASN A 69 -15.40 -21.16 -3.72
N GLU A 70 -14.60 -22.02 -4.33
CA GLU A 70 -15.02 -22.97 -5.34
C GLU A 70 -14.79 -24.41 -4.92
N SER A 71 -15.68 -25.28 -5.39
CA SER A 71 -15.59 -26.73 -5.20
C SER A 71 -14.69 -27.41 -6.23
N VAL A 72 -14.47 -26.77 -7.37
CA VAL A 72 -13.64 -27.23 -8.49
C VAL A 72 -12.90 -26.04 -9.05
N GLU A 73 -11.57 -26.13 -9.11
CA GLU A 73 -10.71 -25.07 -9.67
C GLU A 73 -11.20 -24.58 -11.04
N ALA A 74 -11.17 -23.26 -11.24
CA ALA A 74 -11.55 -22.53 -12.47
C ALA A 74 -13.06 -22.37 -12.71
N THR A 75 -13.89 -22.56 -11.69
CA THR A 75 -15.25 -22.02 -11.65
C THR A 75 -15.24 -20.59 -11.14
N VAL A 76 -16.31 -19.82 -11.36
CA VAL A 76 -16.35 -18.43 -10.87
C VAL A 76 -16.69 -18.42 -9.38
N ALA A 77 -15.78 -17.94 -8.55
CA ALA A 77 -15.92 -17.80 -7.10
C ALA A 77 -15.50 -16.41 -6.59
N ASP A 78 -15.81 -15.37 -7.36
CA ASP A 78 -15.54 -13.98 -6.96
C ASP A 78 -16.28 -13.55 -5.68
N LEU A 79 -15.73 -12.53 -5.02
CA LEU A 79 -16.40 -11.78 -3.95
C LEU A 79 -16.62 -10.34 -4.41
N ASP A 80 -17.87 -10.02 -4.74
CA ASP A 80 -18.30 -8.71 -5.22
C ASP A 80 -18.89 -7.89 -4.09
N VAL A 81 -18.18 -6.87 -3.60
CA VAL A 81 -18.67 -5.93 -2.59
C VAL A 81 -19.09 -4.64 -3.25
N ARG A 82 -20.41 -4.48 -3.43
CA ARG A 82 -21.04 -3.34 -4.11
C ARG A 82 -21.76 -2.37 -3.17
N ALA A 83 -21.52 -2.51 -1.87
CA ALA A 83 -22.11 -1.69 -0.82
C ALA A 83 -21.21 -1.66 0.41
N ASP A 84 -21.53 -0.75 1.35
CA ASP A 84 -20.73 -0.56 2.56
C ASP A 84 -20.70 -1.81 3.47
N LEU A 85 -19.54 -2.07 4.07
CA LEU A 85 -19.38 -3.01 5.18
C LEU A 85 -18.93 -2.24 6.42
N ILE A 86 -19.70 -2.28 7.50
CA ILE A 86 -19.44 -1.44 8.68
C ILE A 86 -19.41 -2.31 9.94
N SER A 87 -18.27 -2.32 10.64
CA SER A 87 -18.14 -2.91 11.97
C SER A 87 -17.84 -1.84 13.02
N SER A 88 -18.71 -1.74 14.02
CA SER A 88 -18.53 -0.78 15.11
C SER A 88 -17.44 -1.21 16.09
N ASN A 89 -17.29 -2.52 16.33
CA ASN A 89 -16.43 -3.05 17.41
C ASN A 89 -15.50 -4.21 16.99
N GLY A 90 -15.56 -4.69 15.75
CA GLY A 90 -14.82 -5.85 15.27
C GLY A 90 -13.92 -5.58 14.08
N ASN A 91 -13.24 -6.63 13.63
CA ASN A 91 -12.40 -6.64 12.44
C ASN A 91 -13.22 -7.03 11.20
N ILE A 92 -12.75 -6.70 10.00
CA ILE A 92 -13.35 -7.16 8.75
C ILE A 92 -12.33 -8.00 7.98
N SER A 93 -12.73 -9.19 7.55
CA SER A 93 -11.96 -10.06 6.66
C SER A 93 -12.78 -10.41 5.43
N LEU A 94 -12.19 -10.22 4.27
CA LEU A 94 -12.72 -10.68 2.98
C LEU A 94 -11.76 -11.71 2.41
N ALA A 95 -12.30 -12.84 1.95
CA ALA A 95 -11.50 -13.89 1.34
C ALA A 95 -12.17 -14.40 0.06
N SER A 96 -11.40 -14.62 -0.99
CA SER A 96 -11.89 -15.18 -2.25
C SER A 96 -10.86 -16.16 -2.82
N THR A 97 -11.34 -17.28 -3.35
CA THR A 97 -10.52 -18.19 -4.16
C THR A 97 -10.26 -17.67 -5.57
N ASP A 98 -10.95 -16.60 -5.98
CA ASP A 98 -10.73 -15.90 -7.24
C ASP A 98 -10.41 -14.43 -6.93
N ASN A 99 -11.27 -13.50 -7.37
CA ASN A 99 -11.09 -12.07 -7.22
C ASN A 99 -11.93 -11.52 -6.06
N ILE A 100 -11.48 -10.38 -5.51
CA ILE A 100 -12.30 -9.49 -4.70
C ILE A 100 -12.52 -8.21 -5.49
N LEU A 101 -13.78 -7.85 -5.71
CA LEU A 101 -14.18 -6.59 -6.34
C LEU A 101 -14.83 -5.69 -5.28
N VAL A 102 -14.37 -4.44 -5.17
CA VAL A 102 -14.98 -3.39 -4.33
C VAL A 102 -15.36 -2.22 -5.24
N ASP A 103 -16.55 -2.33 -5.81
CA ASP A 103 -17.06 -1.45 -6.87
C ASP A 103 -18.59 -1.52 -6.86
N ASP A 104 -19.27 -0.39 -6.72
CA ASP A 104 -20.73 -0.34 -6.75
C ASP A 104 -21.33 -0.22 -8.17
N LEU A 105 -20.48 -0.13 -9.20
CA LEU A 105 -20.79 0.13 -10.60
C LEU A 105 -21.61 1.42 -10.81
N ALA A 106 -21.46 2.39 -9.90
CA ALA A 106 -22.14 3.66 -9.88
C ALA A 106 -21.14 4.80 -9.55
N PRO A 107 -21.61 6.07 -9.49
CA PRO A 107 -20.73 7.18 -9.11
C PRO A 107 -20.47 7.31 -7.59
N ALA A 108 -21.23 6.59 -6.77
CA ALA A 108 -20.91 6.43 -5.35
C ALA A 108 -19.80 5.37 -5.22
N ALA A 109 -19.33 5.09 -4.01
CA ALA A 109 -18.32 4.06 -3.85
C ALA A 109 -18.46 3.32 -2.52
N PRO A 110 -18.30 1.99 -2.48
CA PRO A 110 -18.34 1.21 -1.26
C PRO A 110 -17.27 1.65 -0.26
N THR A 111 -17.67 1.70 1.01
CA THR A 111 -16.77 1.88 2.15
C THR A 111 -16.79 0.66 3.06
N LEU A 112 -15.61 0.08 3.29
CA LEU A 112 -15.38 -0.92 4.32
C LEU A 112 -14.76 -0.23 5.54
N SER A 113 -15.42 -0.28 6.69
CA SER A 113 -15.02 0.50 7.85
C SER A 113 -15.05 -0.28 9.16
N THR A 114 -13.95 -0.15 9.92
CA THR A 114 -13.90 -0.53 11.35
C THR A 114 -13.77 0.73 12.21
N LEU A 115 -14.75 0.96 13.09
CA LEU A 115 -14.87 2.23 13.81
C LEU A 115 -14.09 2.25 15.14
N LYS A 116 -13.95 1.08 15.77
CA LYS A 116 -13.21 0.95 17.04
C LYS A 116 -11.71 0.99 16.80
N LEU A 117 -11.02 1.71 17.69
CA LEU A 117 -9.57 1.87 17.66
C LEU A 117 -8.85 0.52 17.53
N GLY A 118 -7.91 0.44 16.59
CA GLY A 118 -7.01 -0.70 16.40
C GLY A 118 -7.63 -1.93 15.74
N LYS A 119 -8.89 -1.86 15.28
CA LYS A 119 -9.51 -2.95 14.51
C LYS A 119 -9.04 -2.95 13.06
N THR A 120 -8.91 -4.14 12.50
CA THR A 120 -8.18 -4.34 11.24
C THR A 120 -9.10 -4.72 10.10
N ILE A 121 -8.65 -4.41 8.88
CA ILE A 121 -9.24 -4.89 7.63
C ILE A 121 -8.23 -5.80 6.94
N ASP A 122 -8.67 -6.95 6.45
CA ASP A 122 -7.83 -7.92 5.76
C ASP A 122 -8.55 -8.47 4.53
N LEU A 123 -7.99 -8.23 3.34
CA LEU A 123 -8.48 -8.74 2.06
C LEU A 123 -7.49 -9.79 1.54
N LEU A 124 -7.98 -10.98 1.22
CA LEU A 124 -7.20 -12.09 0.67
C LEU A 124 -7.88 -12.64 -0.59
N ALA A 125 -7.29 -12.40 -1.75
CA ALA A 125 -7.72 -12.97 -3.02
C ALA A 125 -6.63 -13.92 -3.56
N ALA A 126 -7.04 -15.01 -4.20
CA ALA A 126 -6.07 -15.83 -4.94
C ALA A 126 -5.61 -15.07 -6.19
N ASP A 127 -6.53 -14.43 -6.89
CA ASP A 127 -6.23 -13.65 -8.10
C ASP A 127 -6.12 -12.17 -7.78
N ASN A 128 -7.09 -11.33 -8.18
CA ASN A 128 -6.99 -9.88 -8.10
C ASN A 128 -7.81 -9.31 -6.94
N ILE A 129 -7.34 -8.18 -6.41
CA ILE A 129 -8.17 -7.26 -5.64
C ILE A 129 -8.37 -6.02 -6.51
N SER A 130 -9.62 -5.68 -6.81
CA SER A 130 -9.98 -4.54 -7.66
C SER A 130 -10.91 -3.61 -6.91
N MET A 131 -10.44 -2.43 -6.56
CA MET A 131 -11.25 -1.34 -6.04
C MET A 131 -11.56 -0.34 -7.15
N GLU A 132 -12.74 0.27 -7.13
CA GLU A 132 -12.94 1.51 -7.90
C GLU A 132 -12.22 2.70 -7.23
N GLY A 133 -11.94 3.75 -7.99
CA GLY A 133 -11.07 4.86 -7.55
C GLY A 133 -11.52 5.56 -6.27
N LEU A 134 -12.83 5.64 -6.01
CA LEU A 134 -13.36 6.27 -4.79
C LEU A 134 -13.73 5.28 -3.69
N ALA A 135 -13.56 3.97 -3.90
CA ALA A 135 -13.82 2.97 -2.87
C ALA A 135 -12.83 3.11 -1.71
N ARG A 136 -13.29 2.78 -0.50
CA ARG A 136 -12.58 3.12 0.73
C ARG A 136 -12.43 1.94 1.66
N LEU A 137 -11.20 1.71 2.13
CA LEU A 137 -10.90 0.86 3.28
C LEU A 137 -10.47 1.75 4.44
N LEU A 138 -11.27 1.80 5.51
CA LEU A 138 -11.08 2.74 6.62
C LEU A 138 -10.98 2.01 7.96
N THR A 139 -9.88 2.20 8.67
CA THR A 139 -9.77 1.81 10.08
C THR A 139 -9.59 3.03 10.96
N ASN A 140 -9.96 2.91 12.22
CA ASN A 140 -9.54 3.86 13.25
C ASN A 140 -8.19 3.41 13.81
N ASN A 141 -7.09 3.80 13.14
CA ASN A 141 -5.72 3.49 13.56
C ASN A 141 -5.42 1.98 13.69
N GLY A 142 -6.11 1.15 12.91
CA GLY A 142 -5.82 -0.29 12.82
C GLY A 142 -5.13 -0.62 11.52
N ASN A 143 -4.39 -1.73 11.50
CA ASN A 143 -3.69 -2.14 10.29
C ASN A 143 -4.67 -2.57 9.19
N ILE A 144 -4.28 -2.34 7.93
CA ILE A 144 -4.98 -2.84 6.75
C ILE A 144 -4.01 -3.72 5.96
N ARG A 145 -4.49 -4.89 5.52
CA ARG A 145 -3.74 -5.82 4.70
C ARG A 145 -4.52 -6.20 3.45
N LEU A 146 -3.85 -6.15 2.29
CA LEU A 146 -4.36 -6.60 1.01
C LEU A 146 -3.37 -7.62 0.45
N GLU A 147 -3.84 -8.82 0.13
CA GLU A 147 -3.04 -9.86 -0.53
C GLU A 147 -3.77 -10.40 -1.75
N SER A 148 -3.25 -10.09 -2.93
CA SER A 148 -3.65 -10.65 -4.22
C SER A 148 -2.56 -11.65 -4.65
N THR A 149 -2.76 -12.94 -4.38
CA THR A 149 -1.68 -13.94 -4.35
C THR A 149 -0.98 -14.11 -5.70
N ALA A 150 -1.75 -14.26 -6.77
CA ALA A 150 -1.27 -14.40 -8.14
C ALA A 150 -1.45 -13.12 -8.94
N GLY A 151 -2.46 -12.31 -8.63
CA GLY A 151 -2.87 -11.15 -9.41
C GLY A 151 -2.45 -9.80 -8.85
N SER A 152 -3.08 -8.77 -9.42
CA SER A 152 -2.83 -7.37 -9.10
C SER A 152 -3.72 -6.89 -7.96
N SER A 153 -3.27 -5.86 -7.26
CA SER A 153 -4.09 -5.04 -6.38
C SER A 153 -4.30 -3.67 -7.02
N THR A 154 -5.48 -3.46 -7.61
CA THR A 154 -5.93 -2.14 -8.07
C THR A 154 -6.62 -1.44 -6.90
N ILE A 155 -6.08 -0.32 -6.46
CA ILE A 155 -6.43 0.32 -5.18
C ILE A 155 -7.13 1.65 -5.37
N GLY A 156 -8.20 1.86 -4.60
CA GLY A 156 -8.81 3.16 -4.37
C GLY A 156 -8.13 3.86 -3.19
N ILE A 157 -8.92 4.24 -2.19
CA ILE A 157 -8.44 4.89 -0.96
C ILE A 157 -8.32 3.87 0.18
N VAL A 158 -7.12 3.70 0.73
CA VAL A 158 -6.82 2.85 1.88
C VAL A 158 -6.26 3.73 2.99
N ASN A 159 -7.01 3.84 4.09
CA ASN A 159 -6.69 4.73 5.18
C ASN A 159 -6.66 3.97 6.52
N ALA A 160 -5.43 3.76 7.01
CA ALA A 160 -5.16 3.17 8.31
C ALA A 160 -4.92 4.22 9.41
N GLY A 161 -5.11 5.52 9.13
CA GLY A 161 -4.77 6.63 10.00
C GLY A 161 -3.31 7.07 9.86
N THR A 162 -3.05 8.38 9.95
CA THR A 162 -1.71 8.96 9.81
C THR A 162 -1.09 9.34 11.17
N GLY A 163 0.22 9.61 11.18
CA GLY A 163 0.98 9.96 12.38
C GLY A 163 1.26 8.78 13.31
N MET A 164 1.96 9.01 14.43
CA MET A 164 2.45 7.93 15.32
C MET A 164 1.36 7.06 15.95
N ALA A 165 0.12 7.54 16.00
CA ALA A 165 -1.03 6.77 16.47
C ALA A 165 -1.68 5.95 15.34
N GLY A 166 -1.34 6.22 14.08
CA GLY A 166 -1.90 5.57 12.90
C GLY A 166 -1.48 4.10 12.77
N GLY A 167 -2.33 3.33 12.11
CA GLY A 167 -2.04 1.97 11.69
C GLY A 167 -1.07 1.94 10.50
N SER A 168 -0.66 0.73 10.13
CA SER A 168 0.16 0.48 8.95
C SER A 168 -0.63 -0.23 7.85
N ILE A 169 -0.19 -0.08 6.60
CA ILE A 169 -0.76 -0.76 5.44
C ILE A 169 0.29 -1.74 4.88
N SER A 170 -0.12 -2.97 4.56
CA SER A 170 0.68 -3.93 3.79
C SER A 170 -0.12 -4.39 2.57
N ILE A 171 0.46 -4.18 1.39
CA ILE A 171 -0.10 -4.66 0.12
C ILE A 171 0.88 -5.66 -0.47
N ILE A 172 0.40 -6.86 -0.76
CA ILE A 172 1.14 -7.95 -1.39
C ILE A 172 0.41 -8.31 -2.67
N ALA A 173 1.02 -7.99 -3.81
CA ALA A 173 0.49 -8.34 -5.13
C ALA A 173 1.44 -9.28 -5.86
N GLY A 174 0.90 -10.40 -6.35
CA GLY A 174 1.61 -11.35 -7.21
C GLY A 174 2.12 -10.69 -8.49
N THR A 175 1.41 -9.68 -9.00
CA THR A 175 1.80 -8.87 -10.15
C THR A 175 2.03 -7.41 -9.77
N ALA A 176 1.02 -6.54 -9.82
CA ALA A 176 1.19 -5.10 -9.73
C ALA A 176 0.29 -4.47 -8.67
N ILE A 177 0.74 -3.32 -8.17
CA ILE A 177 -0.08 -2.41 -7.38
C ILE A 177 -0.41 -1.22 -8.28
N VAL A 178 -1.69 -0.98 -8.52
CA VAL A 178 -2.18 -0.07 -9.55
C VAL A 178 -3.12 0.97 -8.92
N ASP A 179 -2.95 2.24 -9.28
CA ASP A 179 -3.90 3.28 -8.92
C ASP A 179 -5.20 3.12 -9.71
N ALA A 180 -6.33 3.08 -9.00
CA ALA A 180 -7.66 3.01 -9.61
C ALA A 180 -8.20 4.38 -10.03
N GLN A 181 -7.63 5.47 -9.50
CA GLN A 181 -8.01 6.82 -9.90
C GLN A 181 -7.41 7.19 -11.26
N LEU A 182 -8.11 8.08 -11.96
CA LEU A 182 -7.65 8.69 -13.21
C LEU A 182 -7.33 10.17 -12.97
N ASP A 183 -6.71 10.48 -11.82
CA ASP A 183 -6.54 11.85 -11.32
C ASP A 183 -5.07 12.30 -11.15
N ASP A 184 -4.16 11.73 -11.94
CA ASP A 184 -2.70 11.98 -11.99
C ASP A 184 -2.24 13.44 -12.28
N ALA A 185 -3.15 14.40 -12.25
CA ALA A 185 -2.85 15.83 -12.30
C ALA A 185 -2.12 16.33 -11.03
N ALA A 186 -1.86 17.65 -10.95
CA ALA A 186 -1.13 18.26 -9.83
C ALA A 186 -1.87 18.19 -8.47
N VAL A 187 -3.17 17.90 -8.48
CA VAL A 187 -3.98 17.68 -7.27
C VAL A 187 -4.65 16.32 -7.45
N ALA A 188 -4.00 15.28 -6.94
CA ALA A 188 -4.49 13.91 -6.99
C ALA A 188 -4.99 13.47 -5.60
N THR A 189 -5.92 12.52 -5.60
CA THR A 189 -6.45 11.92 -4.39
C THR A 189 -5.42 10.97 -3.81
N VAL A 190 -5.12 11.09 -2.52
CA VAL A 190 -4.18 10.17 -1.88
C VAL A 190 -4.77 8.76 -1.82
N ASN A 191 -4.10 7.78 -2.44
CA ASN A 191 -4.46 6.37 -2.35
C ASN A 191 -4.21 5.84 -0.94
N LEU A 192 -3.00 6.02 -0.41
CA LEU A 192 -2.53 5.30 0.77
C LEU A 192 -2.19 6.25 1.91
N LEU A 193 -2.95 6.16 3.01
CA LEU A 193 -2.78 6.97 4.21
C LEU A 193 -2.47 6.06 5.41
N SER A 194 -1.26 6.16 5.95
CA SER A 194 -0.84 5.31 7.07
C SER A 194 0.34 5.90 7.85
N TYR A 195 0.66 5.32 9.00
CA TYR A 195 1.95 5.56 9.64
C TYR A 195 3.08 4.85 8.89
N GLY A 196 2.97 3.53 8.74
CA GLY A 196 3.92 2.69 8.02
C GLY A 196 3.30 2.04 6.79
N LEU A 197 3.99 2.09 5.65
CA LEU A 197 3.54 1.53 4.39
C LEU A 197 4.52 0.49 3.85
N ARG A 198 4.04 -0.75 3.70
CA ARG A 198 4.75 -1.88 3.10
C ARG A 198 4.11 -2.23 1.75
N LEU A 199 4.89 -2.15 0.68
CA LEU A 199 4.44 -2.53 -0.66
C LEU A 199 5.29 -3.68 -1.20
N SER A 200 4.67 -4.78 -1.58
CA SER A 200 5.33 -5.94 -2.20
C SER A 200 4.64 -6.26 -3.51
N ALA A 201 5.35 -6.16 -4.63
CA ALA A 201 4.78 -6.44 -5.96
C ALA A 201 5.69 -7.38 -6.76
N GLY A 202 5.11 -8.27 -7.57
CA GLY A 202 5.89 -9.09 -8.50
C GLY A 202 6.44 -8.33 -9.70
N ALA A 203 5.76 -7.28 -10.14
CA ALA A 203 5.94 -6.66 -11.46
C ALA A 203 5.83 -5.14 -11.52
N GLY A 204 5.32 -4.42 -10.53
CA GLY A 204 5.24 -2.95 -10.60
C GLY A 204 4.46 -2.31 -9.47
N ILE A 205 4.83 -1.08 -9.13
CA ILE A 205 4.09 -0.23 -8.18
C ILE A 205 3.84 1.11 -8.88
N GLY A 206 2.58 1.36 -9.25
CA GLY A 206 2.24 2.47 -10.14
C GLY A 206 2.89 2.34 -11.53
N ALA A 207 2.69 3.36 -12.35
CA ALA A 207 3.23 3.49 -13.68
C ALA A 207 3.57 4.96 -13.98
N ASP A 208 4.28 5.19 -15.08
CA ASP A 208 4.49 6.55 -15.58
C ASP A 208 3.15 7.18 -15.97
N GLY A 209 2.83 8.32 -15.35
CA GLY A 209 1.53 8.97 -15.51
C GLY A 209 0.35 8.27 -14.84
N SER A 210 0.59 7.28 -13.97
CA SER A 210 -0.38 6.65 -13.06
C SER A 210 0.33 6.21 -11.78
N VAL A 211 0.78 7.19 -10.99
CA VAL A 211 1.65 6.93 -9.83
C VAL A 211 0.82 6.50 -8.63
N ILE A 212 1.46 5.98 -7.57
CA ILE A 212 0.74 5.77 -6.28
C ILE A 212 0.91 7.00 -5.41
N GLU A 213 -0.19 7.69 -5.11
CA GLU A 213 -0.23 8.78 -4.14
C GLU A 213 -0.21 8.24 -2.71
N THR A 214 0.64 8.84 -1.89
CA THR A 214 0.90 8.43 -0.51
C THR A 214 0.83 9.63 0.42
N GLN A 215 0.39 9.38 1.64
CA GLN A 215 0.58 10.24 2.81
C GLN A 215 1.03 9.36 3.97
N VAL A 216 2.35 9.15 4.09
CA VAL A 216 2.90 8.16 5.02
C VAL A 216 4.15 8.65 5.76
N SER A 217 4.33 8.21 7.00
CA SER A 217 5.53 8.55 7.77
C SER A 217 6.74 7.69 7.41
N THR A 218 6.54 6.41 7.13
CA THR A 218 7.61 5.49 6.75
C THR A 218 7.19 4.59 5.61
N LEU A 219 8.00 4.53 4.56
CA LEU A 219 7.80 3.72 3.37
C LEU A 219 8.89 2.64 3.27
N ALA A 220 8.46 1.41 3.01
CA ALA A 220 9.32 0.34 2.51
C ALA A 220 8.63 -0.40 1.36
N ALA A 221 9.38 -0.73 0.30
CA ALA A 221 8.82 -1.39 -0.87
C ALA A 221 9.78 -2.44 -1.47
N SER A 222 9.24 -3.52 -2.00
CA SER A 222 9.99 -4.55 -2.70
C SER A 222 9.27 -4.96 -3.97
N LEU A 223 9.99 -4.93 -5.08
CA LEU A 223 9.51 -5.37 -6.37
C LEU A 223 10.39 -6.52 -6.89
N ALA A 224 9.79 -7.63 -7.29
CA ALA A 224 10.55 -8.71 -7.91
C ALA A 224 11.03 -8.30 -9.31
N THR A 225 10.14 -7.64 -10.08
CA THR A 225 10.42 -6.99 -11.36
C THR A 225 9.62 -5.68 -11.45
N GLY A 226 9.87 -4.87 -12.48
CA GLY A 226 9.18 -3.61 -12.71
C GLY A 226 9.65 -2.42 -11.92
N SER A 227 9.16 -1.25 -12.34
CA SER A 227 9.52 0.03 -11.73
C SER A 227 8.52 0.41 -10.64
N ALA A 228 8.96 1.30 -9.75
CA ALA A 228 8.11 1.93 -8.76
C ALA A 228 7.96 3.43 -9.05
N PHE A 229 6.73 3.93 -9.05
CA PHE A 229 6.38 5.33 -9.24
C PHE A 229 5.49 5.77 -8.07
N LEU A 230 6.04 6.62 -7.20
CA LEU A 230 5.36 7.09 -6.00
C LEU A 230 5.38 8.61 -5.89
N ARG A 231 4.29 9.15 -5.34
CA ARG A 231 4.14 10.56 -5.02
C ARG A 231 3.67 10.72 -3.59
N GLU A 232 4.55 11.21 -2.74
CA GLU A 232 4.23 11.53 -1.35
C GLU A 232 3.73 12.98 -1.24
N ALA A 233 2.57 13.15 -0.61
CA ALA A 233 1.91 14.44 -0.49
C ALA A 233 2.67 15.39 0.45
N ASP A 234 3.28 14.86 1.52
CA ASP A 234 4.11 15.60 2.45
C ASP A 234 5.53 15.04 2.50
N GLY A 235 6.08 14.74 3.67
CA GLY A 235 7.44 14.23 3.85
C GLY A 235 7.45 12.83 4.46
N LEU A 236 8.41 11.99 4.05
CA LEU A 236 8.51 10.62 4.53
C LEU A 236 9.94 10.20 4.92
N SER A 237 10.03 9.08 5.62
CA SER A 237 11.26 8.29 5.73
C SER A 237 11.20 7.05 4.83
N VAL A 238 12.17 6.87 3.94
CA VAL A 238 12.46 5.57 3.35
C VAL A 238 13.25 4.78 4.39
N GLY A 239 12.56 3.88 5.08
CA GLY A 239 13.04 3.32 6.34
C GLY A 239 12.62 1.86 6.54
N THR A 240 12.52 1.46 7.80
CA THR A 240 12.01 0.14 8.19
C THR A 240 10.57 0.24 8.66
N VAL A 241 9.66 -0.43 7.96
CA VAL A 241 8.31 -0.70 8.46
C VAL A 241 8.36 -1.98 9.26
N GLY A 242 7.96 -1.91 10.54
CA GLY A 242 7.96 -3.05 11.45
C GLY A 242 6.98 -4.16 11.03
N PRO A 243 6.93 -5.28 11.77
CA PRO A 243 5.94 -6.32 11.49
C PRO A 243 4.52 -5.75 11.54
N LEU A 244 3.72 -6.05 10.51
CA LEU A 244 2.34 -5.65 10.43
C LEU A 244 1.47 -6.85 10.78
N ALA A 245 0.49 -6.68 11.67
CA ALA A 245 -0.42 -7.73 12.08
C ALA A 245 -1.87 -7.33 11.86
N VAL A 246 -2.67 -8.25 11.30
CA VAL A 246 -4.12 -8.13 11.17
C VAL A 246 -4.82 -9.31 11.85
N ASN A 247 -6.07 -9.10 12.25
CA ASN A 247 -6.91 -10.14 12.82
C ASN A 247 -7.80 -10.72 11.71
N ARG A 248 -7.41 -11.88 11.18
CA ARG A 248 -8.18 -12.60 10.18
C ARG A 248 -9.34 -13.34 10.83
N VAL A 249 -10.56 -12.94 10.49
CA VAL A 249 -11.80 -13.49 11.03
C VAL A 249 -12.11 -14.84 10.37
N ASP A 250 -12.57 -15.81 11.14
CA ASP A 250 -13.03 -17.11 10.64
C ASP A 250 -14.56 -17.16 10.49
N ALA A 251 -15.07 -18.28 9.95
CA ALA A 251 -16.50 -18.45 9.69
C ALA A 251 -17.37 -18.51 10.96
N ALA A 252 -16.77 -18.61 12.14
CA ALA A 252 -17.44 -18.59 13.44
C ALA A 252 -17.34 -17.22 14.14
N GLY A 253 -16.75 -16.21 13.50
CA GLY A 253 -16.59 -14.87 14.06
C GLY A 253 -15.43 -14.74 15.06
N ALA A 254 -14.64 -15.80 15.26
CA ALA A 254 -13.36 -15.70 15.96
C ALA A 254 -12.29 -15.16 15.00
N PHE A 255 -11.08 -14.88 15.50
CA PHE A 255 -9.98 -14.44 14.63
C PHE A 255 -8.64 -15.05 15.04
N ALA A 256 -7.76 -15.18 14.06
CA ALA A 256 -6.35 -15.47 14.25
C ALA A 256 -5.50 -14.28 13.78
N THR A 257 -4.41 -14.01 14.48
CA THR A 257 -3.47 -12.98 14.04
C THR A 257 -2.62 -13.50 12.90
N VAL A 258 -2.56 -12.73 11.81
CA VAL A 258 -1.69 -12.96 10.66
C VAL A 258 -0.75 -11.79 10.57
N SER A 259 0.54 -12.08 10.39
CA SER A 259 1.59 -11.07 10.38
C SER A 259 2.44 -11.12 9.14
N ASP A 260 2.69 -9.96 8.55
CA ASP A 260 3.76 -9.77 7.59
C ASP A 260 5.04 -9.37 8.32
N ALA A 261 6.17 -9.93 7.90
CA ALA A 261 7.47 -9.58 8.46
C ALA A 261 7.85 -8.13 8.13
N ALA A 262 8.72 -7.55 8.97
CA ALA A 262 9.27 -6.23 8.74
C ALA A 262 9.92 -6.11 7.35
N MET A 263 9.79 -4.94 6.73
CA MET A 263 10.40 -4.62 5.44
C MET A 263 11.23 -3.33 5.60
N SER A 264 12.34 -3.23 4.86
CA SER A 264 13.24 -2.07 4.96
C SER A 264 13.68 -1.59 3.60
N GLY A 265 13.70 -0.27 3.43
CA GLY A 265 14.18 0.37 2.21
C GLY A 265 13.25 0.16 1.02
N ILE A 266 13.75 0.48 -0.16
CA ILE A 266 13.06 0.23 -1.43
C ILE A 266 13.98 -0.56 -2.34
N SER A 267 13.53 -1.69 -2.88
CA SER A 267 14.33 -2.50 -3.80
C SER A 267 13.55 -2.96 -5.02
N THR A 268 14.14 -2.82 -6.20
CA THR A 268 13.73 -3.51 -7.45
C THR A 268 14.94 -4.17 -8.10
N THR A 269 14.70 -5.05 -9.08
CA THR A 269 15.73 -5.82 -9.79
C THR A 269 15.73 -5.53 -11.30
N GLY A 270 16.64 -6.15 -12.06
CA GLY A 270 16.62 -6.09 -13.53
C GLY A 270 16.82 -4.69 -14.13
N ALA A 271 16.09 -4.34 -15.17
CA ALA A 271 16.26 -3.04 -15.86
C ALA A 271 15.42 -1.90 -15.26
N PHE A 272 14.83 -2.11 -14.08
CA PHE A 272 13.74 -1.29 -13.57
C PHE A 272 14.17 -0.31 -12.50
N GLY A 273 13.50 0.85 -12.49
CA GLY A 273 13.88 2.02 -11.70
C GLY A 273 12.89 2.36 -10.59
N VAL A 274 13.25 3.38 -9.82
CA VAL A 274 12.39 3.96 -8.78
C VAL A 274 12.33 5.46 -9.00
N THR A 275 11.11 5.98 -9.08
CA THR A 275 10.81 7.41 -9.02
C THR A 275 9.99 7.68 -7.77
N LEU A 276 10.54 8.51 -6.89
CA LEU A 276 9.84 9.00 -5.71
C LEU A 276 9.85 10.53 -5.73
N SER A 277 8.66 11.11 -5.77
CA SER A 277 8.46 12.54 -5.56
C SER A 277 7.84 12.79 -4.19
N SER A 278 8.17 13.92 -3.55
CA SER A 278 7.67 14.27 -2.22
C SER A 278 7.40 15.77 -2.10
N GLY A 279 6.23 16.11 -1.56
CA GLY A 279 5.79 17.47 -1.28
C GLY A 279 6.38 18.10 -0.02
N GLY A 280 7.22 17.39 0.72
CA GLY A 280 7.83 17.79 1.99
C GLY A 280 9.28 17.33 2.13
N ASN A 281 9.71 17.08 3.37
CA ASN A 281 11.08 16.64 3.67
C ASN A 281 11.21 15.12 3.55
N VAL A 282 12.30 14.65 2.95
CA VAL A 282 12.59 13.21 2.85
C VAL A 282 13.82 12.85 3.66
N SER A 283 13.75 11.72 4.34
CA SER A 283 14.92 11.02 4.90
C SER A 283 15.04 9.65 4.22
N VAL A 284 16.25 9.27 3.82
CA VAL A 284 16.54 7.92 3.33
C VAL A 284 17.42 7.25 4.36
N ASP A 285 16.78 6.52 5.27
CA ASP A 285 17.41 5.86 6.41
C ASP A 285 17.75 4.40 6.12
N GLN A 286 17.09 3.82 5.12
CA GLN A 286 17.39 2.49 4.58
C GLN A 286 17.66 2.57 3.08
N ALA A 287 18.37 1.57 2.56
CA ALA A 287 18.83 1.58 1.17
C ALA A 287 17.67 1.68 0.16
N LEU A 288 17.90 2.45 -0.90
CA LEU A 288 17.03 2.54 -2.05
C LEU A 288 17.80 2.02 -3.27
N THR A 289 17.44 0.84 -3.74
CA THR A 289 18.19 0.11 -4.78
C THR A 289 17.34 -0.16 -6.02
N ALA A 290 17.79 0.32 -7.18
CA ALA A 290 17.24 -0.11 -8.46
C ALA A 290 17.99 -1.31 -9.05
N GLY A 291 17.41 -1.89 -10.08
CA GLY A 291 18.01 -3.03 -10.76
C GLY A 291 19.32 -2.70 -11.51
N SER A 292 19.87 -3.72 -12.16
CA SER A 292 21.12 -3.68 -12.93
C SER A 292 21.23 -2.54 -13.96
N SER A 293 20.14 -1.99 -14.49
CA SER A 293 20.20 -0.81 -15.38
C SER A 293 19.09 0.21 -15.13
N GLY A 294 18.40 0.10 -13.99
CA GLY A 294 17.30 0.98 -13.63
C GLY A 294 17.77 2.32 -13.11
N ASN A 295 17.04 3.39 -13.44
CA ASN A 295 17.33 4.72 -12.93
C ASN A 295 16.72 4.94 -11.55
N LEU A 296 17.37 5.79 -10.75
CA LEU A 296 16.84 6.29 -9.50
C LEU A 296 16.55 7.78 -9.61
N ARG A 297 15.34 8.19 -9.26
CA ARG A 297 14.96 9.59 -9.16
C ARG A 297 14.31 9.86 -7.80
N LEU A 298 14.93 10.78 -7.05
CA LEU A 298 14.30 11.44 -5.92
C LEU A 298 14.03 12.91 -6.28
N ASP A 299 12.79 13.35 -6.12
CA ASP A 299 12.36 14.72 -6.39
C ASP A 299 11.61 15.30 -5.19
N VAL A 300 12.29 16.11 -4.40
CA VAL A 300 11.84 16.52 -3.07
C VAL A 300 11.63 18.02 -3.05
N THR A 301 10.45 18.51 -2.69
CA THR A 301 10.24 19.97 -2.57
C THR A 301 10.93 20.54 -1.33
N GLY A 302 11.03 19.77 -0.25
CA GLY A 302 11.68 20.14 1.01
C GLY A 302 13.17 19.83 1.04
N THR A 303 13.69 19.53 2.24
CA THR A 303 15.07 19.07 2.43
C THR A 303 15.19 17.56 2.26
N LEU A 304 16.36 17.09 1.85
CA LEU A 304 16.66 15.66 1.75
C LEU A 304 17.82 15.30 2.68
N ALA A 305 17.61 14.33 3.58
CA ALA A 305 18.66 13.67 4.35
C ALA A 305 18.94 12.28 3.79
N LEU A 306 20.18 12.04 3.37
CA LEU A 306 20.65 10.76 2.86
C LEU A 306 21.53 10.05 3.90
N ASN A 307 20.92 9.09 4.60
CA ASN A 307 21.55 8.32 5.67
C ASN A 307 21.91 6.89 5.27
N ALA A 308 21.59 6.50 4.03
CA ALA A 308 21.87 5.19 3.47
C ALA A 308 22.30 5.28 2.00
N THR A 309 22.45 4.12 1.36
CA THR A 309 22.84 4.01 -0.05
C THR A 309 21.65 4.18 -0.99
N LEU A 310 21.80 5.05 -1.99
CA LEU A 310 21.09 4.99 -3.26
C LEU A 310 22.00 4.29 -4.25
N GLY A 311 21.58 3.10 -4.67
CA GLY A 311 22.42 2.21 -5.46
C GLY A 311 21.68 1.67 -6.68
N ASN A 312 22.36 1.61 -7.81
CA ASN A 312 21.88 0.87 -8.96
C ASN A 312 23.06 0.27 -9.72
N GLY A 313 22.77 -0.52 -10.76
CA GLY A 313 23.80 -0.97 -11.69
C GLY A 313 24.19 0.16 -12.65
N SER A 314 24.08 -0.05 -13.96
CA SER A 314 24.46 0.91 -14.99
C SER A 314 23.47 2.06 -15.22
N GLY A 315 22.40 2.16 -14.42
CA GLY A 315 21.42 3.24 -14.53
C GLY A 315 21.89 4.53 -13.87
N SER A 316 21.26 5.65 -14.17
CA SER A 316 21.60 6.96 -13.59
C SER A 316 20.88 7.23 -12.27
N ILE A 317 21.48 8.10 -11.45
CA ILE A 317 20.89 8.59 -10.20
C ILE A 317 20.66 10.10 -10.34
N SER A 318 19.43 10.54 -10.10
CA SER A 318 19.04 11.95 -10.04
C SER A 318 18.42 12.26 -8.69
N VAL A 319 19.00 13.23 -7.99
CA VAL A 319 18.53 13.70 -6.69
C VAL A 319 18.26 15.19 -6.77
N LEU A 320 17.00 15.59 -6.61
CA LEU A 320 16.57 16.97 -6.62
C LEU A 320 15.94 17.32 -5.28
N ALA A 321 16.31 18.48 -4.73
CA ALA A 321 15.66 19.05 -3.56
C ALA A 321 15.41 20.55 -3.71
N GLY A 322 14.28 21.04 -3.19
CA GLY A 322 14.05 22.48 -3.03
C GLY A 322 14.90 23.08 -1.91
N GLY A 323 15.10 22.33 -0.83
CA GLY A 323 15.95 22.69 0.30
C GLY A 323 17.36 22.08 0.24
N THR A 324 18.03 22.09 1.39
CA THR A 324 19.36 21.48 1.55
C THR A 324 19.31 19.96 1.33
N ILE A 325 20.34 19.44 0.66
CA ILE A 325 20.61 18.00 0.54
C ILE A 325 21.78 17.69 1.48
N SER A 326 21.57 16.82 2.46
CA SER A 326 22.60 16.40 3.41
C SER A 326 22.91 14.92 3.25
N LEU A 327 24.18 14.58 2.95
CA LEU A 327 24.66 13.21 2.95
C LEU A 327 25.40 12.97 4.28
N SER A 328 24.92 12.02 5.07
CA SER A 328 25.62 11.59 6.28
C SER A 328 26.91 10.83 5.95
N SER A 329 27.72 10.50 6.96
CA SER A 329 28.87 9.59 6.80
C SER A 329 28.52 8.21 6.21
N LEU A 330 27.24 7.80 6.24
CA LEU A 330 26.72 6.58 5.62
C LEU A 330 25.98 6.84 4.29
N GLY A 331 25.79 8.11 3.92
CA GLY A 331 25.11 8.52 2.69
C GLY A 331 25.97 8.20 1.47
N ARG A 332 25.43 7.36 0.58
CA ARG A 332 26.13 6.93 -0.64
C ARG A 332 25.25 7.05 -1.87
N LEU A 333 25.82 7.55 -2.96
CA LEU A 333 25.25 7.50 -4.32
C LEU A 333 26.17 6.61 -5.15
N VAL A 334 25.70 5.47 -5.63
CA VAL A 334 26.57 4.49 -6.31
C VAL A 334 25.89 3.94 -7.57
N THR A 335 26.58 4.08 -8.69
CA THR A 335 26.20 3.51 -9.99
C THR A 335 27.42 2.90 -10.68
N SER A 336 27.23 1.84 -11.48
CA SER A 336 28.30 1.12 -12.19
C SER A 336 28.39 1.50 -13.69
N GLY A 337 27.95 2.71 -14.06
CA GLY A 337 28.08 3.21 -15.43
C GLY A 337 27.12 4.35 -15.79
N GLY A 338 26.11 4.60 -14.97
CA GLY A 338 25.23 5.76 -15.12
C GLY A 338 25.85 7.03 -14.56
N THR A 339 25.20 8.16 -14.81
CA THR A 339 25.62 9.45 -14.25
C THR A 339 24.97 9.69 -12.89
N ILE A 340 25.63 10.49 -12.05
CA ILE A 340 25.04 11.03 -10.82
C ILE A 340 24.79 12.52 -11.03
N ASP A 341 23.55 12.96 -10.83
CA ASP A 341 23.17 14.38 -10.82
C ASP A 341 22.47 14.73 -9.51
N VAL A 342 23.00 15.71 -8.79
CA VAL A 342 22.49 16.17 -7.49
C VAL A 342 22.27 17.67 -7.55
N ALA A 343 21.03 18.10 -7.35
CA ALA A 343 20.63 19.50 -7.49
C ALA A 343 19.80 19.98 -6.30
N SER A 344 20.30 20.98 -5.58
CA SER A 344 19.54 21.76 -4.60
C SER A 344 19.19 23.13 -5.18
N SER A 345 17.91 23.41 -5.38
CA SER A 345 17.46 24.63 -6.07
C SER A 345 17.31 25.86 -5.15
N GLY A 346 17.18 25.66 -3.84
CA GLY A 346 17.09 26.73 -2.83
C GLY A 346 18.03 26.57 -1.64
N GLY A 347 18.79 25.47 -1.55
CA GLY A 347 19.64 25.15 -0.40
C GLY A 347 21.11 24.89 -0.73
N ALA A 348 21.80 24.25 0.21
CA ALA A 348 23.17 23.76 0.07
C ALA A 348 23.19 22.25 -0.26
N ILE A 349 24.35 21.74 -0.66
CA ILE A 349 24.64 20.31 -0.64
C ILE A 349 25.77 20.06 0.36
N ASP A 350 25.48 19.32 1.42
CA ASP A 350 26.42 19.07 2.52
C ASP A 350 26.75 17.58 2.63
N MET A 351 27.99 17.21 2.32
CA MET A 351 28.51 15.86 2.54
C MET A 351 29.35 15.82 3.81
N GLN A 352 29.00 14.93 4.74
CA GLN A 352 29.83 14.61 5.90
C GLN A 352 31.03 13.75 5.50
N ASP A 353 32.08 13.79 6.33
CA ASP A 353 33.21 12.86 6.18
C ASP A 353 32.72 11.40 6.17
N GLY A 354 33.17 10.62 5.19
CA GLY A 354 32.69 9.27 4.90
C GLY A 354 31.59 9.16 3.82
N ALA A 355 30.90 10.25 3.48
CA ALA A 355 29.93 10.26 2.39
C ALA A 355 30.60 10.02 1.01
N LEU A 356 29.86 9.40 0.09
CA LEU A 356 30.38 8.99 -1.22
C LEU A 356 29.39 9.27 -2.36
N ALA A 357 29.89 9.80 -3.47
CA ALA A 357 29.27 9.63 -4.78
C ALA A 357 30.24 8.93 -5.72
N GLN A 358 29.83 7.81 -6.32
CA GLN A 358 30.69 6.96 -7.15
C GLN A 358 30.00 6.51 -8.43
N THR A 359 30.71 6.65 -9.55
CA THR A 359 30.40 6.04 -10.84
C THR A 359 31.51 5.05 -11.24
N ASP A 360 31.32 4.33 -12.35
CA ASP A 360 32.38 3.54 -13.01
C ASP A 360 32.73 4.18 -14.37
N GLY A 361 33.46 5.29 -14.33
CA GLY A 361 33.90 6.02 -15.52
C GLY A 361 32.89 7.03 -16.10
N ALA A 362 31.79 7.33 -15.41
CA ALA A 362 30.75 8.26 -15.85
C ALA A 362 30.74 9.58 -15.05
N ASN A 363 29.97 10.57 -15.53
CA ASN A 363 29.97 11.92 -14.95
C ASN A 363 29.23 12.00 -13.61
N ILE A 364 29.76 12.85 -12.72
CA ILE A 364 29.12 13.28 -11.47
C ILE A 364 28.92 14.79 -11.54
N ARG A 365 27.69 15.26 -11.29
CA ARG A 365 27.34 16.68 -11.23
C ARG A 365 26.66 17.00 -9.90
N PHE A 366 27.14 18.05 -9.24
CA PHE A 366 26.54 18.63 -8.04
C PHE A 366 26.27 20.12 -8.31
N GLN A 367 25.05 20.58 -8.02
CA GLN A 367 24.64 21.98 -8.17
C GLN A 367 23.83 22.41 -6.94
N ALA A 368 24.24 23.49 -6.29
CA ALA A 368 23.51 24.08 -5.18
C ALA A 368 23.30 25.58 -5.39
N ALA A 369 22.17 26.10 -4.89
CA ALA A 369 21.91 27.54 -4.89
C ALA A 369 22.76 28.30 -3.87
N SER A 370 23.10 27.65 -2.74
CA SER A 370 23.96 28.22 -1.69
C SER A 370 25.40 27.74 -1.84
N GLY A 371 25.80 26.69 -1.11
CA GLY A 371 27.16 26.16 -1.10
C GLY A 371 27.19 24.65 -1.30
N ILE A 372 28.37 24.13 -1.63
CA ILE A 372 28.62 22.69 -1.72
C ILE A 372 29.79 22.36 -0.80
N THR A 373 29.52 21.56 0.23
CA THR A 373 30.53 20.93 1.08
C THR A 373 30.68 19.48 0.62
N LEU A 374 31.88 19.08 0.22
CA LEU A 374 32.13 17.75 -0.37
C LEU A 374 32.90 16.82 0.56
N ALA A 375 32.62 15.53 0.40
CA ALA A 375 33.47 14.43 0.83
C ALA A 375 34.10 13.76 -0.41
N LEU A 376 33.88 12.46 -0.65
CA LEU A 376 34.45 11.77 -1.80
C LEU A 376 33.50 11.77 -3.01
N LEU A 377 34.00 12.28 -4.15
CA LEU A 377 33.44 12.06 -5.48
C LEU A 377 34.42 11.21 -6.28
N ASP A 378 34.01 10.02 -6.72
CA ASP A 378 34.85 9.10 -7.49
C ASP A 378 34.20 8.76 -8.83
N ALA A 379 34.72 9.35 -9.90
CA ALA A 379 34.24 9.13 -11.27
C ALA A 379 35.14 8.17 -12.08
N ARG A 380 36.14 7.54 -11.45
CA ARG A 380 37.12 6.70 -12.14
C ARG A 380 36.49 5.36 -12.50
N SER A 381 37.02 4.70 -13.53
CA SER A 381 36.75 3.29 -13.74
C SER A 381 37.61 2.44 -12.78
N ALA A 382 37.14 1.24 -12.43
CA ALA A 382 38.03 0.25 -11.82
C ALA A 382 39.23 -0.04 -12.77
N ALA A 383 40.44 -0.10 -12.21
CA ALA A 383 41.69 -0.25 -12.96
C ALA A 383 41.91 -1.67 -13.50
#